data_AF-A0A9N8H3W4-F1
#
_entry.id   AF-A0A9N8H3W4-F1
#
_cell.length_a   1.000
_cell.length_b   1.000
_cell.length_c   1.000
_cell.angle_alpha   90.00
_cell.angle_beta   90.00
_cell.angle_gamma   90.00
#
_symmetry.space_group_name_H-M   'P 1'
#
loop_
_entity.id
_entity.type
_entity.pdbx_description
1 polymer ?
#
loop_
_entity_poly.entity_id
_entity_poly.type
_entity_poly.pdbx_seq_one_letter_code
_entity_poly.pdbx_strand_id
1 'polypeptide(L)'
;MGAIALLGASGVSGFAVNPKLQARSSKSTKLFGIRCENKYYQLEELEDKDNCTTELFLTEDGQVEVGKTDGPVWTGAIGRWAVIPGSNNFKMGITRRYSGGQGNTDMGEFSYELHRTFTGEMTSVGDSVGITGVMTSHDAYGNDSIEVGFFNMIDGTDVRMDRRPDARTGVSQS
;
A
#
# COMPACT_ATOMS: atom_id res chain seq x y z
N MET A 1 -35.59 58.56 49.24
CA MET A 1 -35.06 58.03 47.96
C MET A 1 -33.77 57.32 48.35
N GLY A 2 -33.57 56.01 48.33
CA GLY A 2 -34.07 54.91 47.51
C GLY A 2 -32.82 54.15 47.04
N ALA A 3 -32.55 52.98 47.65
CA ALA A 3 -31.93 51.72 47.15
C ALA A 3 -31.05 51.72 45.87
N ILE A 4 -30.08 50.84 45.57
CA ILE A 4 -29.49 49.59 46.11
C ILE A 4 -28.25 49.29 45.21
N ALA A 5 -27.29 48.50 45.70
CA ALA A 5 -26.08 48.03 45.01
C ALA A 5 -26.32 46.97 43.90
N LEU A 6 -25.37 46.79 42.95
CA LEU A 6 -24.56 45.55 42.76
C LEU A 6 -23.65 45.56 41.50
N LEU A 7 -22.39 45.14 41.73
CA LEU A 7 -21.42 44.34 40.94
C LEU A 7 -21.62 44.04 39.44
N GLY A 8 -20.50 44.07 38.70
CA GLY A 8 -20.32 43.34 37.43
C GLY A 8 -18.88 43.40 36.90
N ALA A 9 -18.13 42.30 37.06
CA ALA A 9 -16.79 42.06 36.54
C ALA A 9 -16.76 41.80 35.02
N SER A 10 -15.59 41.85 34.38
CA SER A 10 -15.06 40.81 33.46
C SER A 10 -13.78 41.28 32.75
N GLY A 11 -12.64 40.67 33.10
CA GLY A 11 -11.42 40.67 32.29
C GLY A 11 -11.49 39.58 31.21
N VAL A 12 -10.90 39.84 30.06
CA VAL A 12 -10.91 38.93 28.89
C VAL A 12 -9.48 38.50 28.52
N SER A 13 -9.31 37.17 28.57
CA SER A 13 -8.48 36.26 27.74
C SER A 13 -7.01 36.65 27.47
N GLY A 14 -5.98 35.90 27.87
CA GLY A 14 -5.89 34.45 28.03
C GLY A 14 -5.30 33.79 26.77
N PHE A 15 -4.02 34.03 26.47
CA PHE A 15 -3.25 33.26 25.47
C PHE A 15 -2.70 31.99 26.12
N ALA A 16 -3.40 30.87 25.95
CA ALA A 16 -2.90 29.55 26.30
C ALA A 16 -2.56 28.78 25.02
N VAL A 17 -1.27 28.53 24.81
CA VAL A 17 -0.74 27.65 23.76
C VAL A 17 -1.03 26.21 24.17
N ASN A 18 -1.86 25.51 23.41
CA ASN A 18 -2.22 24.10 23.65
C ASN A 18 -1.12 23.17 23.10
N PRO A 19 -0.46 22.33 23.91
CA PRO A 19 0.48 21.34 23.43
C PRO A 19 -0.19 19.97 23.36
N LYS A 20 -0.87 19.66 22.25
CA LYS A 20 -1.30 18.28 21.93
C LYS A 20 -1.23 18.03 20.43
N LEU A 21 -0.03 17.74 19.94
CA LEU A 21 0.18 16.86 18.78
C LEU A 21 -0.42 15.50 19.16
N GLN A 22 -1.71 15.33 18.86
CA GLN A 22 -2.37 14.04 18.96
C GLN A 22 -1.79 13.14 17.87
N ALA A 23 -1.16 12.05 18.31
CA ALA A 23 -0.82 10.92 17.47
C ALA A 23 -2.02 10.58 16.58
N ARG A 24 -1.78 10.53 15.26
CA ARG A 24 -2.79 10.07 14.30
C ARG A 24 -3.09 8.62 14.68
N SER A 25 -4.23 8.42 15.33
CA SER A 25 -4.83 7.10 15.49
C SER A 25 -5.03 6.55 14.08
N SER A 26 -4.25 5.54 13.73
CA SER A 26 -4.48 4.66 12.59
C SER A 26 -5.85 4.03 12.81
N LYS A 27 -6.90 4.66 12.26
CA LYS A 27 -8.24 4.09 12.21
C LYS A 27 -8.14 2.84 11.34
N SER A 28 -7.96 1.70 12.02
CA SER A 28 -8.10 0.36 11.48
C SER A 28 -9.36 0.32 10.62
N THR A 29 -9.19 0.05 9.33
CA THR A 29 -10.24 -0.12 8.32
C THR A 29 -11.00 -1.42 8.58
N LYS A 30 -11.66 -1.53 9.74
CA LYS A 30 -12.63 -2.59 10.03
C LYS A 30 -13.99 -2.18 9.50
N LEU A 31 -14.22 -2.31 8.19
CA LEU A 31 -15.57 -2.34 7.65
C LEU A 31 -15.66 -3.52 6.67
N PHE A 32 -16.31 -4.58 7.16
CA PHE A 32 -16.66 -5.85 6.49
C PHE A 32 -15.50 -6.78 6.07
N GLY A 33 -15.01 -7.54 7.06
CA GLY A 33 -14.56 -8.93 6.93
C GLY A 33 -13.22 -9.22 6.25
N ILE A 34 -12.86 -8.48 5.21
CA ILE A 34 -11.71 -8.79 4.35
C ILE A 34 -10.56 -7.86 4.71
N ARG A 35 -9.53 -8.42 5.34
CA ARG A 35 -8.29 -7.70 5.67
C ARG A 35 -7.20 -8.10 4.69
N CYS A 36 -6.53 -7.11 4.12
CA CYS A 36 -5.44 -7.33 3.18
C CYS A 36 -4.07 -6.96 3.76
N GLU A 37 -4.03 -6.27 4.90
CA GLU A 37 -2.80 -5.90 5.60
C GLU A 37 -2.06 -7.09 6.24
N ASN A 38 -0.75 -6.94 6.41
CA ASN A 38 0.19 -7.89 7.01
C ASN A 38 0.17 -9.28 6.37
N LYS A 39 0.02 -9.34 5.04
CA LYS A 39 -0.08 -10.56 4.24
C LYS A 39 0.90 -10.56 3.08
N TYR A 40 1.30 -11.76 2.66
CA TYR A 40 2.10 -11.97 1.46
C TYR A 40 1.20 -12.25 0.27
N TYR A 41 1.49 -11.60 -0.85
CA TYR A 41 0.77 -11.77 -2.10
C TYR A 41 1.70 -12.19 -3.22
N GLN A 42 1.15 -12.96 -4.15
CA GLN A 42 1.69 -13.07 -5.50
C GLN A 42 0.89 -12.09 -6.37
N LEU A 43 1.57 -11.05 -6.86
CA LEU A 43 1.04 -10.11 -7.85
C LEU A 43 1.35 -10.66 -9.24
N GLU A 44 0.34 -11.10 -9.95
CA GLU A 44 0.41 -11.43 -11.37
C GLU A 44 0.08 -10.17 -12.18
N GLU A 45 1.01 -9.74 -13.02
CA GLU A 45 0.89 -8.58 -13.90
C GLU A 45 0.74 -9.09 -15.33
N LEU A 46 -0.32 -8.67 -16.02
CA LEU A 46 -0.58 -8.99 -17.42
C LEU A 46 -0.56 -7.69 -18.22
N GLU A 47 0.65 -7.27 -18.62
CA GLU A 47 0.91 -6.04 -19.38
C GLU A 47 1.08 -6.41 -20.87
N ASP A 48 0.10 -6.03 -21.69
CA ASP A 48 0.02 -6.39 -23.11
C ASP A 48 0.15 -7.91 -23.38
N LYS A 49 1.29 -8.33 -23.93
CA LYS A 49 1.62 -9.73 -24.26
C LYS A 49 2.53 -10.39 -23.23
N ASP A 50 3.05 -9.59 -22.31
CA ASP A 50 4.03 -10.00 -21.32
C ASP A 50 3.32 -10.25 -19.99
N ASN A 51 3.78 -11.26 -19.26
CA ASN A 51 3.32 -11.53 -17.92
C ASN A 51 4.50 -11.67 -16.98
N CYS A 52 4.30 -11.28 -15.74
CA CYS A 52 5.24 -11.55 -14.67
C CYS A 52 4.50 -11.72 -13.34
N THR A 53 5.16 -12.41 -12.43
CA THR A 53 4.74 -12.60 -11.05
C THR A 53 5.74 -11.90 -10.14
N THR A 54 5.23 -11.11 -9.21
CA THR A 54 6.02 -10.40 -8.20
C THR A 54 5.51 -10.73 -6.81
N GLU A 55 6.39 -11.13 -5.90
CA GLU A 55 6.05 -11.27 -4.49
C GLU A 55 5.88 -9.90 -3.85
N LEU A 56 4.81 -9.69 -3.09
CA LEU A 56 4.57 -8.48 -2.32
C LEU A 56 4.28 -8.80 -0.86
N PHE A 57 4.63 -7.89 0.03
CA PHE A 57 4.10 -7.85 1.39
C PHE A 57 3.45 -6.50 1.64
N LEU A 58 2.17 -6.52 2.01
CA LEU A 58 1.40 -5.32 2.32
C LEU A 58 1.48 -5.08 3.82
N THR A 59 2.16 -4.02 4.24
CA THR A 59 2.28 -3.68 5.66
C THR A 59 1.05 -2.90 6.13
N GLU A 60 0.72 -2.99 7.43
CA GLU A 60 -0.41 -2.25 8.03
C GLU A 60 -0.29 -0.72 7.91
N ASP A 61 0.92 -0.17 7.79
CA ASP A 61 1.14 1.27 7.63
C ASP A 61 0.96 1.76 6.17
N GLY A 62 0.54 0.88 5.26
CA GLY A 62 0.25 1.23 3.87
C GLY A 62 1.47 1.23 2.96
N GLN A 63 2.59 0.64 3.37
CA GLN A 63 3.74 0.40 2.50
C GLN A 63 3.63 -0.95 1.78
N VAL A 64 4.31 -1.03 0.65
CA VAL A 64 4.46 -2.27 -0.11
C VAL A 64 5.94 -2.65 -0.09
N GLU A 65 6.25 -3.79 0.50
CA GLU A 65 7.58 -4.40 0.35
C GLU A 65 7.55 -5.29 -0.89
N VAL A 66 8.35 -4.91 -1.89
CA VAL A 66 8.43 -5.63 -3.16
C VAL A 66 9.55 -6.67 -3.07
N GLY A 67 9.17 -7.94 -3.26
CA GLY A 67 10.03 -9.11 -3.14
C GLY A 67 10.62 -9.56 -4.48
N LYS A 68 10.67 -10.86 -4.72
CA LYS A 68 11.23 -11.42 -5.96
C LYS A 68 10.25 -11.28 -7.12
N THR A 69 10.79 -11.22 -8.34
CA THR A 69 10.02 -11.30 -9.58
C THR A 69 10.62 -12.33 -10.54
N ASP A 70 9.80 -12.86 -11.43
CA ASP A 70 10.25 -13.59 -12.63
C ASP A 70 10.32 -12.70 -13.89
N GLY A 71 9.94 -11.42 -13.77
CA GLY A 71 10.00 -10.41 -14.82
C GLY A 71 11.32 -9.62 -14.85
N PRO A 72 11.31 -8.43 -15.47
CA PRO A 72 12.48 -7.57 -15.54
C PRO A 72 13.07 -7.24 -14.16
N VAL A 73 14.38 -7.39 -14.01
CA VAL A 73 15.08 -7.13 -12.75
C VAL A 73 15.24 -5.62 -12.55
N TRP A 74 14.71 -5.10 -11.44
CA TRP A 74 14.90 -3.72 -11.00
C TRP A 74 16.06 -3.59 -10.01
N THR A 75 16.60 -2.39 -9.89
CA THR A 75 17.64 -2.01 -8.90
C THR A 75 17.06 -1.44 -7.61
N GLY A 76 15.78 -1.04 -7.62
CA GLY A 76 15.04 -0.66 -6.42
C GLY A 76 13.55 -0.55 -6.69
N ALA A 77 12.74 -0.69 -5.65
CA ALA A 77 11.31 -0.51 -5.74
C ALA A 77 10.76 0.12 -4.46
N ILE A 78 9.74 0.96 -4.63
CA ILE A 78 8.95 1.53 -3.53
C ILE A 78 7.48 1.39 -3.89
N GLY A 79 6.62 1.21 -2.89
CA GLY A 79 5.20 1.19 -3.15
C GLY A 79 4.36 1.56 -1.93
N ARG A 80 3.13 1.96 -2.20
CA ARG A 80 2.11 2.24 -1.20
C ARG A 80 0.78 1.68 -1.61
N TRP A 81 -0.03 1.31 -0.64
CA TRP A 81 -1.37 0.80 -0.87
C TRP A 81 -2.38 1.46 0.07
N ALA A 82 -3.64 1.44 -0.34
CA ALA A 82 -4.77 1.89 0.45
C ALA A 82 -6.05 1.18 0.00
N VAL A 83 -6.98 1.03 0.94
CA VAL A 83 -8.36 0.64 0.66
C VAL A 83 -9.27 1.79 1.03
N ILE A 84 -10.23 2.12 0.16
CA ILE A 84 -11.19 3.19 0.45
C ILE A 84 -12.07 2.74 1.64
N PRO A 85 -12.11 3.50 2.76
CA PRO A 85 -12.86 3.10 3.95
C PRO A 85 -14.33 2.84 3.65
N GLY A 86 -14.83 1.68 4.10
CA GLY A 86 -16.24 1.28 3.87
C GLY A 86 -16.51 0.69 2.49
N SER A 87 -15.47 0.34 1.73
CA SER A 87 -15.59 -0.33 0.44
C SER A 87 -14.52 -1.41 0.27
N ASN A 88 -14.66 -2.21 -0.80
CA ASN A 88 -13.65 -3.18 -1.23
C ASN A 88 -12.68 -2.62 -2.28
N ASN A 89 -12.70 -1.30 -2.52
CA ASN A 89 -11.89 -0.67 -3.55
C ASN A 89 -10.45 -0.56 -3.06
N PHE A 90 -9.57 -1.32 -3.72
CA PHE A 90 -8.14 -1.36 -3.48
C PHE A 90 -7.41 -0.45 -4.47
N LYS A 91 -6.43 0.28 -3.98
CA LYS A 91 -5.50 1.05 -4.79
C LYS A 91 -4.07 0.85 -4.30
N MET A 92 -3.16 0.56 -5.21
CA MET A 92 -1.74 0.43 -4.94
C MET A 92 -0.94 1.15 -6.01
N GLY A 93 0.16 1.79 -5.62
CA GLY A 93 1.14 2.37 -6.53
C GLY A 93 2.50 1.75 -6.27
N ILE A 94 3.18 1.28 -7.33
CA ILE A 94 4.55 0.79 -7.25
C ILE A 94 5.40 1.59 -8.24
N THR A 95 6.53 2.09 -7.76
CA THR A 95 7.59 2.66 -8.60
C THR A 95 8.79 1.71 -8.57
N ARG A 96 9.18 1.20 -9.73
CA ARG A 96 10.37 0.35 -9.91
C ARG A 96 11.44 1.12 -10.67
N ARG A 97 12.67 1.05 -10.22
CA ARG A 97 13.83 1.67 -10.87
C ARG A 97 14.65 0.62 -11.59
N TYR A 98 14.93 0.85 -12.86
CA TYR A 98 15.71 -0.02 -13.72
C TYR A 98 17.01 0.67 -14.12
N SER A 99 18.02 -0.15 -14.42
CA SER A 99 19.26 0.28 -15.05
C SER A 99 19.41 -0.47 -16.37
N GLY A 100 19.77 0.25 -17.42
CA GLY A 100 20.01 -0.29 -18.75
C GLY A 100 21.24 0.31 -19.39
N GLY A 101 21.60 -0.24 -20.55
CA GLY A 101 22.75 0.22 -21.32
C GLY A 101 24.06 -0.46 -20.92
N GLN A 102 25.08 -0.25 -21.76
CA GLN A 102 26.45 -0.70 -21.55
C GLN A 102 27.39 0.47 -21.82
N GLY A 103 28.41 0.65 -20.97
CA GLY A 103 29.35 1.78 -21.07
C GLY A 103 30.12 1.91 -22.39
N ASN A 104 30.16 0.84 -23.21
CA ASN A 104 30.81 0.83 -24.52
C ASN A 104 29.84 0.94 -25.71
N THR A 105 28.56 1.22 -25.46
CA THR A 105 27.57 1.45 -26.51
C THR A 105 27.28 2.94 -26.64
N ASP A 106 26.85 3.38 -27.82
CA ASP A 106 26.53 4.79 -28.09
C ASP A 106 25.45 5.37 -27.15
N MET A 107 24.66 4.53 -26.49
CA MET A 107 23.65 4.94 -25.51
C MET A 107 24.19 5.12 -24.08
N GLY A 108 25.39 4.61 -23.76
CA GLY A 108 25.95 4.63 -22.40
C GLY A 108 25.14 3.84 -21.37
N GLU A 109 25.44 4.04 -20.09
CA GLU A 109 24.63 3.53 -18.97
C GLU A 109 23.54 4.54 -18.61
N PHE A 110 22.31 4.06 -18.39
CA PHE A 110 21.18 4.90 -18.02
C PHE A 110 20.30 4.22 -16.98
N SER A 111 19.55 5.02 -16.23
CA SER A 111 18.55 4.55 -15.28
C SER A 111 17.22 5.21 -15.54
N TYR A 112 16.13 4.48 -15.38
CA TYR A 112 14.78 4.99 -15.53
C TYR A 112 13.86 4.41 -14.46
N GLU A 113 12.76 5.11 -14.19
CA GLU A 113 11.75 4.67 -13.24
C GLU A 113 10.44 4.39 -13.96
N LEU A 114 9.79 3.32 -13.56
CA LEU A 114 8.49 2.90 -14.06
C LEU A 114 7.49 2.98 -12.92
N HIS A 115 6.46 3.81 -13.10
CA HIS A 115 5.37 3.91 -12.14
C HIS A 115 4.14 3.17 -12.67
N ARG A 116 3.54 2.33 -11.82
CA ARG A 116 2.32 1.59 -12.10
C ARG A 116 1.34 1.82 -10.97
N THR A 117 0.09 2.13 -11.33
CA THR A 117 -1.04 2.20 -10.40
C THR A 117 -1.95 1.00 -10.65
N PHE A 118 -2.22 0.24 -9.59
CA PHE A 118 -3.07 -0.92 -9.56
C PHE A 118 -4.37 -0.53 -8.86
N THR A 119 -5.49 -0.59 -9.56
CA THR A 119 -6.82 -0.29 -8.99
C THR A 119 -7.73 -1.49 -9.21
N GLY A 120 -8.31 -2.01 -8.14
CA GLY A 120 -9.08 -3.25 -8.20
C GLY A 120 -10.06 -3.39 -7.05
N GLU A 121 -10.76 -4.51 -7.06
CA GLU A 121 -11.73 -4.88 -6.04
C GLU A 121 -11.23 -6.10 -5.24
N MET A 122 -11.35 -6.02 -3.93
CA MET A 122 -11.04 -7.14 -3.03
C MET A 122 -12.22 -8.11 -2.97
N THR A 123 -11.92 -9.39 -3.09
CA THR A 123 -12.88 -10.50 -2.97
C THR A 123 -12.36 -11.53 -1.97
N SER A 124 -13.27 -12.17 -1.25
CA SER A 124 -12.94 -13.30 -0.38
C SER A 124 -13.08 -14.58 -1.18
N VAL A 125 -12.05 -15.42 -1.13
CA VAL A 125 -12.01 -16.74 -1.76
C VAL A 125 -11.69 -17.75 -0.68
N GLY A 126 -12.73 -18.32 -0.07
CA GLY A 126 -12.59 -19.12 1.14
C GLY A 126 -12.02 -18.27 2.28
N ASP A 127 -10.91 -18.72 2.87
CA ASP A 127 -10.21 -18.02 3.94
C ASP A 127 -9.17 -16.99 3.43
N SER A 128 -8.96 -16.94 2.12
CA SER A 128 -7.97 -16.10 1.46
C SER A 128 -8.59 -14.85 0.85
N VAL A 129 -7.75 -13.85 0.60
CA VAL A 129 -8.14 -12.60 -0.08
C VAL A 129 -7.56 -12.59 -1.49
N GLY A 130 -8.42 -12.36 -2.47
CA GLY A 130 -8.04 -12.09 -3.85
C GLY A 130 -8.29 -10.62 -4.19
N ILE A 131 -7.43 -10.02 -4.99
CA ILE A 131 -7.65 -8.67 -5.53
C ILE A 131 -7.45 -8.73 -7.03
N THR A 132 -8.41 -8.25 -7.79
CA THR A 132 -8.34 -8.25 -9.26
C THR A 132 -8.68 -6.86 -9.77
N GLY A 133 -7.98 -6.41 -10.81
CA GLY A 133 -8.23 -5.10 -11.35
C GLY A 133 -7.37 -4.73 -12.54
N VAL A 134 -7.26 -3.42 -12.75
CA VAL A 134 -6.55 -2.81 -13.88
C VAL A 134 -5.27 -2.13 -13.43
N MET A 135 -4.28 -2.16 -14.32
CA MET A 135 -3.02 -1.46 -14.20
C MET A 135 -3.08 -0.22 -15.08
N THR A 136 -2.70 0.92 -14.52
CA THR A 136 -2.53 2.17 -15.27
C THR A 136 -1.11 2.70 -15.14
N SER A 137 -0.64 3.32 -16.22
CA SER A 137 0.60 4.10 -16.24
C SER A 137 0.25 5.57 -16.38
N HIS A 138 1.05 6.43 -15.77
CA HIS A 138 0.99 7.86 -16.02
C HIS A 138 1.99 8.24 -17.11
N ASP A 139 1.63 9.22 -17.94
CA ASP A 139 2.60 9.89 -18.80
C ASP A 139 3.59 10.73 -17.98
N ALA A 140 4.66 11.20 -18.63
CA ALA A 140 5.69 12.02 -17.97
C ALA A 140 5.17 13.35 -17.40
N TYR A 141 3.93 13.74 -17.74
CA TYR A 141 3.28 14.96 -17.30
C TYR A 141 2.17 14.72 -16.27
N GLY A 142 1.91 13.46 -15.90
CA GLY A 142 0.92 13.04 -14.90
C GLY A 142 -0.54 13.26 -15.30
N ASN A 143 -0.82 13.60 -16.55
CA ASN A 143 -2.14 14.07 -16.98
C ASN A 143 -3.02 12.94 -17.50
N ASP A 144 -2.42 11.96 -18.18
CA ASP A 144 -3.15 10.85 -18.79
C ASP A 144 -2.78 9.53 -18.10
N SER A 145 -3.77 8.91 -17.44
CA SER A 145 -3.67 7.52 -16.97
C SER A 145 -4.11 6.60 -18.11
N ILE A 146 -3.15 5.92 -18.73
CA ILE A 146 -3.44 4.90 -19.74
C ILE A 146 -3.54 3.53 -19.06
N GLU A 147 -4.56 2.77 -19.41
CA GLU A 147 -4.63 1.35 -19.05
C GLU A 147 -3.53 0.60 -19.81
N VAL A 148 -2.71 -0.13 -19.08
CA VAL A 148 -1.59 -0.91 -19.63
C VAL A 148 -1.78 -2.40 -19.45
N GLY A 149 -2.78 -2.83 -18.67
CA GLY A 149 -3.01 -4.24 -18.42
C GLY A 149 -3.93 -4.54 -17.27
N PHE A 150 -3.94 -5.81 -16.89
CA PHE A 150 -4.70 -6.35 -15.78
C PHE A 150 -3.77 -6.93 -14.72
N PHE A 151 -4.26 -7.04 -13.50
CA PHE A 151 -3.53 -7.72 -12.44
C PHE A 151 -4.44 -8.60 -11.60
N ASN A 152 -3.83 -9.66 -11.06
CA ASN A 152 -4.40 -10.46 -9.99
C ASN A 152 -3.42 -10.46 -8.81
N MET A 153 -3.93 -10.29 -7.60
CA MET A 153 -3.19 -10.54 -6.37
C MET A 153 -3.84 -11.66 -5.62
N ILE A 154 -3.05 -12.69 -5.31
CA ILE A 154 -3.51 -13.87 -4.59
C ILE A 154 -2.77 -13.93 -3.26
N ASP A 155 -3.51 -14.02 -2.16
CA ASP A 155 -2.95 -14.25 -0.83
C ASP A 155 -2.19 -15.57 -0.79
N GLY A 156 -0.88 -15.48 -0.60
CA GLY A 156 0.05 -16.60 -0.50
C GLY A 156 0.64 -16.76 0.91
N THR A 157 0.02 -16.12 1.92
CA THR A 157 0.55 -16.08 3.28
C THR A 157 0.74 -17.48 3.86
N ASP A 158 -0.25 -18.36 3.73
CA ASP A 158 -0.22 -19.70 4.30
C ASP A 158 0.91 -20.55 3.69
N VAL A 159 1.06 -20.49 2.36
CA VAL A 159 2.12 -21.21 1.62
C VAL A 159 3.52 -20.74 2.05
N ARG A 160 3.68 -19.46 2.37
CA ARG A 160 4.96 -18.90 2.80
C ARG A 160 5.27 -19.21 4.26
N MET A 161 4.25 -19.25 5.13
CA MET A 161 4.42 -19.58 6.55
C MET A 161 4.70 -21.07 6.77
N ASP A 162 4.06 -21.97 6.00
CA ASP A 162 4.32 -23.42 6.07
C ASP A 162 5.74 -23.82 5.67
N ARG A 163 6.42 -22.97 4.90
CA ARG A 163 7.79 -23.19 4.44
C ARG A 163 8.87 -22.70 5.42
N ARG A 164 8.50 -22.10 6.55
CA ARG A 164 9.51 -21.72 7.55
C ARG A 164 9.81 -22.90 8.51
N PRO A 165 11.08 -23.29 8.69
CA PRO A 165 11.45 -24.40 9.59
C PRO A 165 11.22 -24.11 11.09
N ASP A 166 10.91 -22.87 11.48
CA ASP A 166 10.64 -22.42 12.85
C ASP A 166 9.14 -22.42 13.22
N ALA A 167 8.23 -22.60 12.25
CA ALA A 167 6.78 -22.56 12.49
C ALA A 167 6.22 -23.77 13.28
N ARG A 168 7.04 -24.82 13.52
CA ARG A 168 6.61 -26.07 14.21
C ARG A 168 6.94 -26.16 15.70
N THR A 169 7.59 -25.18 16.32
CA THR A 169 7.86 -25.21 17.77
C THR A 169 6.70 -24.64 18.58
N GLY A 170 5.56 -25.34 18.56
CA GLY A 170 4.38 -24.99 19.36
C GLY A 170 3.57 -26.19 19.84
N VAL A 171 4.08 -27.42 19.72
CA VAL A 171 3.41 -28.59 20.28
C VAL A 171 3.77 -28.73 21.75
N SER A 172 2.77 -28.39 22.56
CA SER A 172 2.65 -28.63 23.99
C SER A 172 3.16 -30.01 24.41
N GLN A 173 4.10 -30.07 25.35
CA GLN A 173 4.28 -31.24 26.18
C GLN A 173 3.23 -31.20 27.29
N SER A 174 2.30 -32.15 27.25
CA SER A 174 1.50 -32.61 28.39
C SER A 174 2.25 -33.73 29.10
#